data_AF-A0A6A1VN16-F1
#
_entry.id   AF-A0A6A1VN16-F1
#
_cell.length_a   1.000
_cell.length_b   1.000
_cell.length_c   1.000
_cell.angle_alpha   90.00
_cell.angle_beta   90.00
_cell.angle_gamma   90.00
#
_symmetry.space_group_name_H-M   'P 1'
#
loop_
_entity.id
_entity.type
_entity.pdbx_description
1 polymer ?
#
loop_
_entity_poly.entity_id
_entity_poly.type
_entity_poly.pdbx_seq_one_letter_code
_entity_poly.pdbx_strand_id
1 'polypeptide(L)'
;MFSVPSGFGTRLRRSVLLLHSSSASYSSSASYSASAATIQAERTIREGPRNDWRRDEIKSVYDSPVLDLLFHGAQVHRHAHNFREVQQCTLLSIKTGGCSEDCSYCPQSSRYDTGLKAQRLMTKEAVMESARKAKEAGSTRFCMGAAWRDTVGRKTNFNQILEYVKDIRDF
;
A
#
# COMPACT_ATOMS: atom_id res chain seq x y z
N MET A 1 17.82 -37.33 -5.68
CA MET A 1 17.31 -38.71 -5.86
C MET A 1 17.84 -39.53 -4.69
N PHE A 2 17.11 -39.57 -3.58
CA PHE A 2 17.41 -40.45 -2.44
C PHE A 2 16.08 -41.02 -1.97
N SER A 3 15.79 -42.22 -2.46
CA SER A 3 14.69 -43.08 -2.02
C SER A 3 15.21 -43.96 -0.90
N VAL A 4 14.46 -44.09 0.19
CA VAL A 4 14.62 -45.10 1.24
C VAL A 4 13.25 -45.76 1.44
N PRO A 5 13.18 -47.09 1.63
CA PRO A 5 12.12 -47.90 1.06
C PRO A 5 10.93 -48.19 2.00
N SER A 6 9.85 -48.58 1.34
CA SER A 6 8.59 -49.08 1.86
C SER A 6 8.73 -50.48 2.47
N GLY A 7 7.99 -50.72 3.56
CA GLY A 7 7.46 -52.04 3.89
C GLY A 7 7.72 -52.50 5.32
N PHE A 8 6.66 -52.63 6.12
CA PHE A 8 6.25 -53.89 6.77
C PHE A 8 4.93 -53.63 7.51
N GLY A 9 3.86 -54.32 7.09
CA GLY A 9 2.56 -54.26 7.75
C GLY A 9 2.47 -55.24 8.91
N THR A 10 1.62 -54.95 9.89
CA THR A 10 0.89 -55.98 10.66
C THR A 10 -0.31 -55.40 11.42
N ARG A 11 -1.49 -55.92 11.03
CA ARG A 11 -2.77 -56.09 11.73
C ARG A 11 -2.98 -55.46 13.13
N LEU A 12 -4.02 -54.62 13.17
CA LEU A 12 -5.17 -54.67 14.09
C LEU A 12 -4.92 -54.98 15.58
N ARG A 13 -5.09 -53.96 16.42
CA ARG A 13 -5.90 -54.08 17.64
C ARG A 13 -6.86 -52.91 17.76
N ARG A 14 -8.15 -53.23 17.62
CA ARG A 14 -9.28 -52.43 18.09
C ARG A 14 -9.09 -52.19 19.59
N SER A 15 -9.08 -50.94 20.03
CA SER A 15 -9.48 -50.59 21.39
C SER A 15 -10.41 -49.39 21.27
N VAL A 16 -11.69 -49.73 21.29
CA VAL A 16 -12.82 -48.83 21.44
C VAL A 16 -12.71 -48.26 22.84
N LEU A 17 -12.14 -47.05 22.96
CA LEU A 17 -12.34 -46.23 24.14
C LEU A 17 -13.61 -45.42 23.91
N LEU A 18 -14.66 -45.79 24.66
CA LEU A 18 -15.93 -45.11 24.78
C LEU A 18 -15.71 -43.67 25.25
N LEU A 19 -15.52 -42.76 24.31
CA LEU A 19 -15.69 -41.32 24.56
C LEU A 19 -17.17 -41.08 24.79
N HIS A 20 -17.53 -40.86 26.05
CA HIS A 20 -18.85 -40.43 26.43
C HIS A 20 -19.17 -39.12 25.71
N SER A 21 -20.22 -39.16 24.89
CA SER A 21 -20.85 -37.99 24.27
C SER A 21 -21.43 -37.08 25.35
N SER A 22 -20.60 -36.22 25.93
CA SER A 22 -21.09 -35.02 26.59
C SER A 22 -21.34 -33.99 25.50
N SER A 23 -22.58 -33.94 25.04
CA SER A 23 -23.15 -32.83 24.27
C SER A 23 -23.15 -31.59 25.15
N ALA A 24 -21.98 -30.95 25.30
CA ALA A 24 -21.87 -29.59 25.76
C ALA A 24 -22.30 -28.69 24.60
N SER A 25 -23.59 -28.40 24.55
CA SER A 25 -24.17 -27.34 23.73
C SER A 25 -23.56 -26.02 24.20
N TYR A 26 -22.42 -25.65 23.62
CA TYR A 26 -21.87 -24.32 23.81
C TYR A 26 -22.77 -23.37 23.01
N SER A 27 -23.82 -22.86 23.65
CA SER A 27 -24.61 -21.74 23.13
C SER A 27 -23.68 -20.56 22.95
N SER A 28 -23.11 -20.44 21.75
CA SER A 28 -22.33 -19.28 21.31
C SER A 28 -23.28 -18.11 21.06
N SER A 29 -23.84 -17.55 22.13
CA SER A 29 -24.65 -16.33 22.11
C SER A 29 -23.87 -15.11 22.60
N ALA A 30 -22.57 -15.06 22.35
CA ALA A 30 -21.86 -13.79 22.34
C ALA A 30 -22.15 -13.14 20.99
N SER A 31 -23.27 -12.43 20.89
CA SER A 31 -23.59 -11.58 19.75
C SER A 31 -22.60 -10.42 19.72
N TYR A 32 -21.40 -10.66 19.18
CA TYR A 32 -20.55 -9.57 18.72
C TYR A 32 -21.31 -8.91 17.57
N SER A 33 -21.88 -7.73 17.83
CA SER A 33 -22.47 -6.90 16.78
C SER A 33 -21.39 -6.68 15.72
N ALA A 34 -21.66 -7.10 14.49
CA ALA A 34 -20.72 -6.95 13.39
C ALA A 34 -20.36 -5.46 13.22
N SER A 35 -19.07 -5.14 13.23
CA SER A 35 -18.63 -3.77 13.05
C SER A 35 -18.89 -3.29 11.63
N ALA A 36 -18.87 -1.97 11.43
CA ALA A 36 -19.01 -1.40 10.09
C ALA A 36 -17.88 -1.89 9.16
N ALA A 37 -16.67 -2.10 9.69
CA ALA A 37 -15.56 -2.70 8.93
C ALA A 37 -15.91 -4.10 8.39
N THR A 38 -16.53 -4.97 9.20
CA THR A 38 -17.02 -6.29 8.76
C THR A 38 -18.05 -6.14 7.64
N ILE A 39 -19.09 -5.35 7.86
CA ILE A 39 -20.21 -5.18 6.92
C ILE A 39 -19.69 -4.66 5.57
N GLN A 40 -18.81 -3.66 5.59
CA GLN A 40 -18.29 -3.06 4.37
C GLN A 40 -17.30 -3.97 3.65
N ALA A 41 -16.48 -4.74 4.35
CA ALA A 41 -15.60 -5.71 3.72
C ALA A 41 -16.37 -6.83 3.01
N GLU A 42 -17.38 -7.40 3.66
CA GLU A 42 -18.25 -8.42 3.06
C GLU A 42 -18.96 -7.88 1.82
N ARG A 43 -19.49 -6.65 1.91
CA ARG A 43 -20.08 -5.95 0.77
C ARG A 43 -19.07 -5.79 -0.36
N THR A 44 -17.87 -5.28 -0.10
CA THR A 44 -16.84 -5.06 -1.13
C THR A 44 -16.41 -6.36 -1.80
N ILE A 45 -16.29 -7.46 -1.07
CA ILE A 45 -15.95 -8.77 -1.63
C ILE A 45 -17.08 -9.31 -2.53
N ARG A 46 -18.34 -9.03 -2.18
CA ARG A 46 -19.51 -9.49 -2.96
C ARG A 46 -19.84 -8.62 -4.16
N GLU A 47 -19.78 -7.30 -3.99
CA GLU A 47 -20.31 -6.30 -4.94
C GLU A 47 -19.20 -5.48 -5.61
N GLY A 48 -17.95 -5.61 -5.18
CA GLY A 48 -16.84 -4.80 -5.65
C GLY A 48 -16.70 -3.44 -4.96
N PRO A 49 -15.70 -2.62 -5.36
CA PRO A 49 -15.49 -1.29 -4.81
C PRO A 49 -16.64 -0.33 -5.17
N ARG A 50 -16.91 0.63 -4.28
CA ARG A 50 -17.90 1.71 -4.47
C ARG A 50 -17.26 3.08 -4.33
N ASN A 51 -17.90 4.10 -4.90
CA ASN A 51 -17.33 5.45 -5.05
C ASN A 51 -18.22 6.55 -4.42
N ASP A 52 -19.38 6.17 -3.88
CA ASP A 52 -20.50 7.01 -3.47
C ASP A 52 -20.63 7.11 -1.94
N TRP A 53 -19.49 7.11 -1.25
CA TRP A 53 -19.42 7.14 0.21
C TRP A 53 -19.91 8.47 0.80
N ARG A 54 -20.76 8.39 1.82
CA ARG A 54 -21.10 9.50 2.70
C ARG A 54 -20.14 9.56 3.89
N ARG A 55 -19.99 10.76 4.47
CA ARG A 55 -19.04 11.03 5.55
C ARG A 55 -19.28 10.16 6.79
N ASP A 56 -20.54 9.93 7.14
CA ASP A 56 -20.97 9.09 8.26
C ASP A 56 -20.71 7.60 8.01
N GLU A 57 -20.83 7.13 6.78
CA GLU A 57 -20.44 5.75 6.40
C GLU A 57 -18.93 5.53 6.52
N ILE A 58 -18.11 6.52 6.12
CA ILE A 58 -16.66 6.44 6.31
C ILE A 58 -16.32 6.48 7.80
N LYS A 59 -17.00 7.36 8.55
CA LYS A 59 -16.78 7.51 9.99
C LYS A 59 -17.09 6.20 10.73
N SER A 60 -18.17 5.50 10.40
CA SER A 60 -18.50 4.24 11.06
C SER A 60 -17.46 3.15 10.82
N VAL A 61 -16.88 3.08 9.62
CA VAL A 61 -15.73 2.20 9.34
C VAL A 61 -14.53 2.62 10.18
N TYR A 62 -14.17 3.91 10.17
CA TYR A 62 -13.04 4.43 10.95
C TYR A 62 -13.17 4.17 12.46
N ASP A 63 -14.38 4.27 13.02
CA ASP A 63 -14.67 4.03 14.43
C ASP A 63 -14.78 2.53 14.80
N SER A 64 -14.65 1.61 13.83
CA SER A 64 -14.72 0.17 14.10
C SER A 64 -13.53 -0.30 14.97
N PRO A 65 -13.68 -1.40 15.73
CA PRO A 65 -12.58 -1.96 16.52
C PRO A 65 -11.33 -2.18 15.65
N VAL A 66 -10.15 -1.81 16.16
CA VAL A 66 -8.91 -1.85 15.37
C VAL A 66 -8.59 -3.25 14.83
N LEU A 67 -8.91 -4.31 15.59
CA LEU A 67 -8.68 -5.68 15.16
C LEU A 67 -9.61 -6.09 14.02
N ASP A 68 -10.84 -5.58 14.00
CA ASP A 68 -11.77 -5.77 12.89
C ASP A 68 -11.28 -5.05 11.64
N LEU A 69 -10.81 -3.80 11.77
CA LEU A 69 -10.23 -3.03 10.66
C LEU A 69 -9.04 -3.74 10.02
N LEU A 70 -8.13 -4.28 10.85
CA LEU A 70 -6.97 -5.03 10.37
C LEU A 70 -7.39 -6.33 9.66
N PHE A 71 -8.25 -7.12 10.31
CA PHE A 71 -8.66 -8.42 9.78
C PHE A 71 -9.47 -8.28 8.47
N HIS A 72 -10.50 -7.44 8.48
CA HIS A 72 -11.37 -7.25 7.32
C HIS A 72 -10.72 -6.43 6.21
N GLY A 73 -9.85 -5.47 6.55
CA GLY A 73 -9.01 -4.79 5.58
C GLY A 73 -8.08 -5.76 4.85
N ALA A 74 -7.48 -6.72 5.56
CA ALA A 74 -6.66 -7.77 4.95
C ALA A 74 -7.48 -8.72 4.06
N GLN A 75 -8.74 -9.01 4.40
CA GLN A 75 -9.63 -9.80 3.54
C GLN A 75 -9.91 -9.09 2.21
N VAL A 76 -10.29 -7.80 2.27
CA VAL A 76 -10.50 -6.99 1.05
C VAL A 76 -9.23 -6.92 0.22
N HIS A 77 -8.07 -6.68 0.86
CA HIS A 77 -6.79 -6.63 0.15
C HIS A 77 -6.45 -7.95 -0.55
N ARG A 78 -6.66 -9.10 0.11
CA ARG A 78 -6.44 -10.44 -0.48
C ARG A 78 -7.40 -10.77 -1.62
N HIS A 79 -8.62 -10.24 -1.57
CA HIS A 79 -9.60 -10.42 -2.63
C HIS A 79 -9.28 -9.57 -3.86
N ALA A 80 -8.87 -8.31 -3.65
CA ALA A 80 -8.70 -7.32 -4.72
C ALA A 80 -7.30 -7.27 -5.34
N HIS A 81 -6.26 -7.76 -4.65
CA HIS A 81 -4.88 -7.66 -5.09
C HIS A 81 -4.13 -8.98 -5.00
N ASN A 82 -3.02 -9.11 -5.74
CA ASN A 82 -2.02 -10.12 -5.42
C ASN A 82 -1.35 -9.74 -4.09
N PHE A 83 -1.88 -10.26 -2.99
CA PHE A 83 -1.50 -9.86 -1.63
C PHE A 83 -0.03 -10.14 -1.25
N ARG A 84 0.70 -10.89 -2.08
CA ARG A 84 2.13 -11.15 -1.90
C ARG A 84 3.02 -10.23 -2.72
N GLU A 85 2.46 -9.36 -3.52
CA GLU A 85 3.19 -8.38 -4.32
C GLU A 85 3.14 -6.99 -3.69
N VAL A 86 4.21 -6.23 -3.89
CA VAL A 86 4.32 -4.83 -3.47
C VAL A 86 4.82 -4.02 -4.66
N GLN A 87 4.22 -2.85 -4.90
CA GLN A 87 4.65 -1.95 -5.96
C GLN A 87 5.85 -1.11 -5.51
N GLN A 88 6.99 -1.26 -6.17
CA GLN A 88 8.22 -0.53 -5.85
C GLN A 88 8.39 0.73 -6.70
N CYS A 89 8.34 1.90 -6.06
CA CYS A 89 8.55 3.20 -6.72
C CYS A 89 9.78 3.90 -6.12
N THR A 90 10.56 4.57 -6.96
CA THR A 90 11.67 5.43 -6.52
C THR A 90 11.34 6.89 -6.83
N LEU A 91 11.47 7.76 -5.85
CA LEU A 91 11.23 9.20 -5.99
C LEU A 91 12.53 9.99 -5.99
N LEU A 92 12.62 10.97 -6.89
CA LEU A 92 13.69 11.97 -6.93
C LEU A 92 13.11 13.38 -6.79
N SER A 93 13.70 14.18 -5.89
CA SER A 93 13.42 15.62 -5.81
C SER A 93 14.21 16.35 -6.89
N ILE A 94 13.58 16.58 -8.05
CA ILE A 94 14.22 17.23 -9.21
C ILE A 94 14.40 18.74 -9.02
N LYS A 95 13.66 19.35 -8.10
CA LYS A 95 13.88 20.72 -7.61
C LYS A 95 13.56 20.77 -6.12
N THR A 96 14.56 21.07 -5.30
CA THR A 96 14.48 20.98 -3.82
C THR A 96 14.46 22.35 -3.16
N GLY A 97 13.62 22.53 -2.14
CA GLY A 97 13.58 23.73 -1.27
C GLY A 97 13.03 24.97 -1.96
N GLY A 98 12.91 26.10 -1.23
CA GLY A 98 12.45 27.37 -1.80
C GLY A 98 11.02 27.33 -2.35
N CYS A 99 10.12 26.58 -1.71
CA CYS A 99 8.69 26.57 -2.04
C CYS A 99 7.98 27.74 -1.35
N SER A 100 7.09 28.44 -2.06
CA SER A 100 6.36 29.60 -1.52
C SER A 100 5.22 29.24 -0.56
N GLU A 101 4.75 27.99 -0.63
CA GLU A 101 3.68 27.47 0.23
C GLU A 101 4.13 27.39 1.69
N ASP A 102 3.19 27.44 2.61
CA ASP A 102 3.40 27.55 4.06
C ASP A 102 3.02 26.28 4.83
N CYS A 103 2.99 25.12 4.14
CA CYS A 103 2.69 23.82 4.74
C CYS A 103 3.54 23.58 6.00
N SER A 104 2.90 23.55 7.17
CA SER A 104 3.55 23.50 8.49
C SER A 104 4.44 22.27 8.73
N TYR A 105 4.21 21.20 7.97
CA TYR A 105 4.95 19.94 8.05
C TYR A 105 6.07 19.82 7.00
N CYS A 106 6.13 20.73 6.00
CA CYS A 106 7.00 20.54 4.84
C CYS A 106 8.37 21.20 5.07
N PRO A 107 9.49 20.44 5.01
CA PRO A 107 10.82 21.02 5.24
C PRO A 107 11.31 21.90 4.08
N GLN A 108 10.59 21.92 2.96
CA GLN A 108 10.98 22.64 1.74
C GLN A 108 10.33 24.03 1.61
N SER A 109 9.42 24.38 2.52
CA SER A 109 8.81 25.71 2.56
C SER A 109 9.87 26.77 2.87
N SER A 110 9.86 27.87 2.13
CA SER A 110 10.72 29.02 2.41
C SER A 110 10.23 29.86 3.59
N ARG A 111 9.13 29.47 4.25
CA ARG A 111 8.57 30.17 5.42
C ARG A 111 9.22 29.76 6.73
N TYR A 112 9.91 28.63 6.75
CA TYR A 112 10.52 28.05 7.95
C TYR A 112 12.01 27.83 7.72
N ASP A 113 12.82 28.05 8.76
CA ASP A 113 14.24 27.68 8.72
C ASP A 113 14.40 26.22 9.16
N THR A 114 14.78 25.38 8.20
CA THR A 114 14.96 23.94 8.38
C THR A 114 16.40 23.50 8.10
N GLY A 115 17.30 24.45 7.82
CA GLY A 115 18.66 24.16 7.34
C GLY A 115 18.73 23.57 5.92
N LEU A 116 17.60 23.39 5.23
CA LEU A 116 17.56 22.85 3.88
C LEU A 116 18.11 23.86 2.87
N LYS A 117 19.14 23.46 2.13
CA LYS A 117 19.69 24.26 1.03
C LYS A 117 18.83 24.11 -0.22
N ALA A 118 18.31 25.23 -0.73
CA ALA A 118 17.56 25.24 -1.98
C ALA A 118 18.47 24.86 -3.16
N GLN A 119 17.96 23.99 -4.02
CA GLN A 119 18.63 23.55 -5.24
C GLN A 119 17.76 23.91 -6.44
N ARG A 120 18.42 24.27 -7.54
CA ARG A 120 17.75 24.52 -8.82
C ARG A 120 17.22 23.21 -9.40
N LEU A 121 16.42 23.31 -10.47
CA LEU A 121 16.01 22.14 -11.23
C LEU A 121 17.25 21.38 -11.72
N MET A 122 17.27 20.07 -11.51
CA MET A 122 18.33 19.18 -11.96
C MET A 122 18.41 19.16 -13.49
N THR A 123 19.59 18.86 -14.03
CA THR A 123 19.75 18.71 -15.48
C THR A 123 19.11 17.42 -15.97
N LYS A 124 18.85 17.34 -17.27
CA LYS A 124 18.29 16.15 -17.91
C LYS A 124 19.13 14.93 -17.58
N GLU A 125 20.44 15.04 -17.78
CA GLU A 125 21.41 13.95 -17.62
C GLU A 125 21.38 13.39 -16.20
N ALA A 126 21.35 14.26 -15.18
CA ALA A 126 21.30 13.84 -13.78
C ALA A 126 19.97 13.14 -13.42
N VAL A 127 18.86 13.60 -13.99
CA VAL A 127 17.55 12.96 -13.82
C VAL A 127 17.53 11.58 -14.51
N MET A 128 18.02 11.50 -15.75
CA MET A 128 18.06 10.23 -16.49
C MET A 128 18.96 9.20 -15.83
N GLU A 129 20.11 9.62 -15.32
CA GLU A 129 21.03 8.77 -14.58
C GLU A 129 20.36 8.19 -13.32
N SER A 130 19.65 9.03 -12.58
CA SER A 130 18.90 8.60 -11.40
C SER A 130 17.75 7.65 -11.76
N ALA A 131 17.06 7.90 -12.87
CA ALA A 131 15.99 7.05 -13.37
C ALA A 131 16.51 5.66 -13.81
N ARG A 132 17.66 5.60 -14.49
CA ARG A 132 18.32 4.34 -14.84
C ARG A 132 18.73 3.54 -13.60
N LYS A 133 19.37 4.19 -12.63
CA LYS A 133 19.70 3.55 -11.34
C LYS A 133 18.46 3.02 -10.62
N ALA A 134 17.36 3.78 -10.62
CA ALA A 134 16.11 3.34 -10.03
C ALA A 134 15.54 2.08 -10.73
N LYS A 135 15.62 2.04 -12.07
CA LYS A 135 15.19 0.89 -12.86
C LYS A 135 16.08 -0.34 -12.63
N GLU A 136 17.40 -0.15 -12.62
CA GLU A 136 18.38 -1.20 -12.30
C GLU A 136 18.17 -1.76 -10.89
N ALA A 137 17.73 -0.92 -9.94
CA ALA A 137 17.34 -1.33 -8.59
C ALA A 137 15.95 -2.01 -8.52
N GLY A 138 15.29 -2.27 -9.65
CA GLY A 138 14.02 -2.98 -9.74
C GLY A 138 12.77 -2.12 -9.58
N SER A 139 12.89 -0.78 -9.61
CA SER A 139 11.71 0.07 -9.53
C SER A 139 10.86 0.01 -10.80
N THR A 140 9.55 -0.09 -10.63
CA THR A 140 8.57 -0.10 -11.73
C THR A 140 7.97 1.28 -12.02
N ARG A 141 8.25 2.27 -11.16
CA ARG A 141 7.79 3.65 -11.33
C ARG A 141 8.80 4.64 -10.77
N PHE A 142 9.21 5.59 -11.60
CA PHE A 142 10.04 6.71 -11.20
C PHE A 142 9.21 7.97 -10.99
N CYS A 143 9.29 8.57 -9.80
CA CYS A 143 8.50 9.73 -9.41
C CYS A 143 9.39 10.98 -9.32
N MET A 144 9.01 12.06 -10.00
CA MET A 144 9.72 13.33 -9.92
C MET A 144 8.93 14.33 -9.08
N GLY A 145 9.54 14.86 -8.02
CA GLY A 145 8.98 15.90 -7.16
C GLY A 145 9.65 17.25 -7.37
N ALA A 146 8.88 18.34 -7.49
CA ALA A 146 9.39 19.70 -7.60
C ALA A 146 8.76 20.60 -6.54
N ALA A 147 9.59 21.35 -5.81
CA ALA A 147 9.16 22.29 -4.76
C ALA A 147 8.59 23.60 -5.35
N TRP A 148 7.45 23.51 -6.04
CA TRP A 148 6.70 24.64 -6.59
C TRP A 148 5.22 24.53 -6.24
N ARG A 149 4.52 25.67 -6.14
CA ARG A 149 3.05 25.71 -6.06
C ARG A 149 2.42 25.34 -7.40
N ASP A 150 2.94 25.93 -8.48
CA ASP A 150 2.43 25.82 -9.84
C ASP A 150 3.55 26.01 -10.89
N THR A 151 3.16 25.98 -12.17
CA THR A 151 4.06 26.15 -13.32
C THR A 151 4.07 27.59 -13.87
N VAL A 152 3.37 28.54 -13.22
CA VAL A 152 3.31 29.94 -13.66
C VAL A 152 4.71 30.56 -13.56
N GLY A 153 5.15 31.23 -14.63
CA GLY A 153 6.50 31.78 -14.74
C GLY A 153 7.61 30.72 -14.93
N ARG A 154 7.26 29.44 -15.13
CA ARG A 154 8.20 28.31 -15.22
C ARG A 154 8.06 27.51 -16.51
N LYS A 155 7.56 28.13 -17.60
CA LYS A 155 7.30 27.46 -18.88
C LYS A 155 8.51 26.66 -19.40
N THR A 156 9.70 27.24 -19.35
CA THR A 156 10.94 26.56 -19.77
C THR A 156 11.24 25.31 -18.94
N ASN A 157 11.16 25.44 -17.61
CA ASN A 157 11.38 24.33 -16.68
C ASN A 157 10.32 23.23 -16.85
N PHE A 158 9.06 23.62 -17.05
CA PHE A 158 7.97 22.66 -17.29
C PHE A 158 8.18 21.89 -18.59
N ASN A 159 8.58 22.59 -19.67
CA ASN A 159 8.94 21.93 -20.93
C ASN A 159 10.11 20.96 -20.76
N GLN A 160 11.13 21.31 -19.97
CA GLN A 160 12.22 20.37 -19.65
C GLN A 160 11.69 19.12 -18.95
N ILE A 161 10.78 19.26 -17.98
CA ILE A 161 10.16 18.10 -17.30
C ILE A 161 9.36 17.22 -18.27
N LEU A 162 8.66 17.81 -19.25
CA LEU A 162 7.97 17.03 -20.28
C LEU A 162 8.94 16.17 -21.10
N GLU A 163 10.10 16.72 -21.44
CA GLU A 163 11.17 15.94 -22.09
C GLU A 163 11.71 14.84 -21.18
N TYR A 164 11.87 15.09 -19.87
CA TYR A 164 12.27 14.05 -18.92
C TYR A 164 11.25 12.90 -18.89
N VAL A 165 9.95 13.23 -18.86
CA VAL A 165 8.86 12.23 -18.85
C VAL A 165 8.87 11.38 -20.12
N LYS A 166 9.05 11.99 -21.30
CA LYS A 166 9.13 11.26 -22.57
C LYS A 166 10.30 10.28 -22.54
N ASP A 167 11.50 10.76 -22.22
CA ASP A 167 12.69 9.93 -22.17
C ASP A 167 12.56 8.80 -21.13
N ILE A 168 12.06 9.06 -19.92
CA ILE A 168 11.88 8.05 -18.86
C ILE A 168 10.91 6.95 -19.28
N ARG A 169 9.88 7.30 -20.06
CA ARG A 169 8.90 6.31 -20.54
C ARG A 169 9.48 5.42 -21.64
N ASP A 170 10.42 5.94 -22.42
CA ASP A 170 10.88 5.29 -23.64
C ASP A 170 12.00 4.24 -23.42
N PHE A 171 12.61 4.13 -22.22
CA PHE A 171 13.51 3.01 -21.88
C PHE A 171 12.96 2.12 -20.78
#